data_AF-A0A937WB16-F1
#
_entry.id   AF-A0A937WB16-F1
#
_cell.length_a   1.000
_cell.length_b   1.000
_cell.length_c   1.000
_cell.angle_alpha   90.00
_cell.angle_beta   90.00
_cell.angle_gamma   90.00
#
_symmetry.space_group_name_H-M   'P 1'
#
loop_
_entity.id
_entity.type
_entity.pdbx_description
1 polymer ?
#
loop_
_entity_poly.entity_id
_entity_poly.type
_entity_poly.pdbx_seq_one_letter_code
_entity_poly.pdbx_strand_id
1 'polypeptide(L)'
;MKKKNIQQQNIGSSEIQQWRHPGGKFLELGAESLSDSELLSILISTGIKGKPAEKIAEELLAKFGSFKGMANQPLEKFLAIKGLADVKITRIAAAFEIAKRCVDLVIKELKEDRELRKEVFGE
;
A
#
# COMPACT_ATOMS: atom_id res chain seq x y z
N MET A 1 62.37 8.75 -17.65
CA MET A 1 61.97 7.42 -17.13
C MET A 1 61.60 7.63 -15.66
N LYS A 2 60.33 7.67 -15.27
CA LYS A 2 59.45 6.52 -15.02
C LYS A 2 57.99 6.92 -15.30
N LYS A 3 57.30 6.12 -16.12
CA LYS A 3 55.84 6.11 -16.30
C LYS A 3 55.20 5.20 -15.24
N LYS A 4 53.87 5.36 -15.09
CA LYS A 4 52.85 4.54 -14.38
C LYS A 4 52.47 5.10 -12.99
N ASN A 5 51.20 5.16 -12.59
CA ASN A 5 49.94 4.87 -13.26
C ASN A 5 48.80 5.50 -12.42
N ILE A 6 47.90 6.19 -13.10
CA ILE A 6 46.44 6.15 -12.99
C ILE A 6 45.87 5.47 -11.73
N GLN A 7 45.15 6.24 -10.92
CA GLN A 7 43.78 5.90 -10.51
C GLN A 7 42.92 7.18 -10.49
N GLN A 8 42.27 7.45 -11.62
CA GLN A 8 40.96 8.08 -11.58
C GLN A 8 40.04 7.13 -10.81
N GLN A 9 39.47 7.57 -9.69
CA GLN A 9 38.36 6.88 -9.06
C GLN A 9 37.16 7.82 -8.99
N ASN A 10 36.35 7.68 -10.03
CA ASN A 10 34.90 7.59 -10.05
C ASN A 10 34.08 8.53 -9.16
N ILE A 11 33.45 9.48 -9.84
CA ILE A 11 32.15 10.06 -9.51
C ILE A 11 31.15 8.90 -9.36
N GLY A 12 30.69 8.66 -8.14
CA GLY A 12 29.50 7.89 -7.85
C GLY A 12 28.60 8.76 -7.00
N SER A 13 27.70 9.50 -7.63
CA SER A 13 26.55 10.11 -6.96
C SER A 13 25.71 8.97 -6.38
N SER A 14 26.04 8.55 -5.15
CA SER A 14 25.14 7.75 -4.34
C SER A 14 23.91 8.64 -4.11
N GLU A 15 22.80 8.32 -4.77
CA GLU A 15 21.50 8.90 -4.43
C GLU A 15 21.32 8.75 -2.92
N ILE A 16 21.40 9.88 -2.21
CA ILE A 16 21.19 9.91 -0.78
C ILE A 16 19.72 9.58 -0.60
N GLN A 17 19.42 8.37 -0.12
CA GLN A 17 18.07 7.95 0.24
C GLN A 17 17.43 9.04 1.11
N GLN A 18 16.44 9.75 0.56
CA GLN A 18 15.85 10.90 1.27
C GLN A 18 14.75 10.46 2.22
N TRP A 19 14.00 9.41 1.86
CA TRP A 19 12.92 8.91 2.68
C TRP A 19 13.38 8.22 3.98
N ARG A 20 12.62 8.47 5.06
CA ARG A 20 12.84 7.88 6.40
C ARG A 20 11.62 7.17 6.98
N HIS A 21 10.49 7.20 6.26
CA HIS A 21 9.24 6.56 6.65
C HIS A 21 8.45 6.12 5.41
N PRO A 22 7.47 5.20 5.54
CA PRO A 22 6.71 4.65 4.41
C PRO A 22 6.07 5.71 3.52
N GLY A 23 5.49 6.77 4.09
CA GLY A 23 4.93 7.88 3.29
C GLY A 23 5.97 8.62 2.45
N GLY A 24 7.21 8.78 2.93
CA GLY A 24 8.30 9.40 2.16
C GLY A 24 8.76 8.48 1.04
N LYS A 25 8.86 7.17 1.35
CA LYS A 25 9.18 6.14 0.35
C LYS A 25 8.15 6.13 -0.77
N PHE A 26 6.86 6.23 -0.42
CA PHE A 26 5.77 6.29 -1.39
C PHE A 26 5.91 7.49 -2.34
N LEU A 27 6.23 8.67 -1.81
CA LEU A 27 6.39 9.88 -2.61
C LEU A 27 7.63 9.84 -3.52
N GLU A 28 8.71 9.20 -3.06
CA GLU A 28 9.99 9.16 -3.78
C GLU A 28 10.08 8.01 -4.79
N LEU A 29 9.60 6.82 -4.41
CA LEU A 29 9.82 5.57 -5.14
C LEU A 29 8.53 4.90 -5.64
N GLY A 30 7.36 5.49 -5.39
CA GLY A 30 6.07 4.94 -5.83
C GLY A 30 5.52 3.83 -4.93
N ALA A 31 4.25 3.50 -5.15
CA ALA A 31 3.48 2.55 -4.36
C ALA A 31 3.99 1.11 -4.48
N GLU A 32 4.48 0.74 -5.66
CA GLU A 32 5.03 -0.55 -6.01
C GLU A 32 6.28 -0.93 -5.22
N SER A 33 6.98 0.07 -4.67
CA SER A 33 8.16 -0.14 -3.84
C SER A 33 7.83 -0.48 -2.39
N LEU A 34 6.57 -0.36 -1.97
CA LEU A 34 6.12 -0.62 -0.60
C LEU A 34 5.60 -2.05 -0.45
N SER A 35 5.90 -2.65 0.69
CA SER A 35 5.19 -3.83 1.19
C SER A 35 3.75 -3.48 1.60
N ASP A 36 2.89 -4.50 1.68
CA ASP A 36 1.52 -4.35 2.19
C ASP A 36 1.48 -3.70 3.58
N SER A 37 2.40 -4.06 4.46
CA SER A 37 2.52 -3.46 5.80
C SER A 37 2.92 -1.99 5.74
N GLU A 38 3.82 -1.62 4.84
CA GLU A 38 4.20 -0.21 4.64
C GLU A 38 3.01 0.60 4.10
N LEU A 39 2.29 0.08 3.09
CA LEU A 39 1.10 0.75 2.55
C LEU A 39 0.02 0.94 3.62
N LEU A 40 -0.27 -0.12 4.39
CA LEU A 40 -1.26 -0.06 5.45
C LEU A 40 -0.84 0.90 6.58
N SER A 41 0.46 0.97 6.89
CA SER A 41 0.98 1.89 7.91
C SER A 41 0.72 3.36 7.57
N ILE A 42 0.65 3.73 6.28
CA ILE A 42 0.31 5.09 5.84
C ILE A 42 -1.13 5.43 6.25
N LEU A 43 -2.07 4.50 6.10
CA LEU A 43 -3.46 4.66 6.55
C LEU A 43 -3.58 4.69 8.09
N ILE A 44 -2.69 4.00 8.80
CA ILE A 44 -2.60 4.07 10.27
C ILE A 44 -2.01 5.42 10.72
N SER A 45 -1.12 6.01 9.91
CA SER A 45 -0.41 7.28 10.07
C SER A 45 0.54 7.37 11.25
N THR A 46 0.07 7.12 12.47
CA THR A 46 0.89 7.18 13.67
C THR A 46 0.79 5.88 14.44
N GLY A 47 1.91 5.47 15.05
CA GLY A 47 1.94 4.35 15.97
C GLY A 47 1.26 4.66 17.30
N ILE A 48 1.62 3.88 18.30
CA ILE A 48 1.37 4.18 19.73
C ILE A 48 2.71 4.15 20.46
N LYS A 49 2.72 4.57 21.73
CA LYS A 49 3.94 4.48 22.57
C LYS A 49 4.49 3.05 22.56
N GLY A 50 5.72 2.89 22.10
CA GLY A 50 6.42 1.60 22.03
C GLY A 50 6.02 0.69 20.87
N LYS A 51 5.16 1.13 19.93
CA LYS A 51 4.79 0.34 18.74
C LYS A 51 4.55 1.26 17.52
N PRO A 52 5.45 1.28 16.52
CA PRO A 52 5.29 2.10 15.32
C PRO A 52 4.12 1.61 14.45
N ALA A 53 3.67 2.45 13.51
CA ALA A 53 2.49 2.17 12.68
C ALA A 53 2.67 0.89 11.84
N GLU A 54 3.89 0.67 11.36
CA GLU A 54 4.32 -0.50 10.60
C GLU A 54 4.13 -1.79 11.41
N LYS A 55 4.42 -1.78 12.71
CA LYS A 55 4.19 -2.94 13.57
C LYS A 55 2.70 -3.21 13.82
N ILE A 56 1.87 -2.17 13.88
CA ILE A 56 0.41 -2.34 13.94
C ILE A 56 -0.12 -2.91 12.62
N ALA A 57 0.43 -2.46 11.48
CA ALA A 57 0.07 -2.98 10.16
C ALA A 57 0.46 -4.46 10.00
N GLU A 58 1.66 -4.84 10.42
CA GLU A 58 2.11 -6.24 10.45
C GLU A 58 1.17 -7.12 11.29
N GLU A 59 0.78 -6.66 12.50
CA GLU A 59 -0.16 -7.40 13.35
C GLU A 59 -1.55 -7.56 12.70
N LEU A 60 -2.03 -6.55 11.99
CA LEU A 60 -3.28 -6.63 11.23
C LEU A 60 -3.21 -7.68 10.13
N LEU A 61 -2.15 -7.62 9.31
CA LEU A 61 -1.95 -8.55 8.20
C LEU A 61 -1.74 -9.98 8.71
N ALA A 62 -1.01 -10.16 9.81
CA ALA A 62 -0.85 -11.47 10.45
C ALA A 62 -2.18 -12.02 10.97
N LYS A 63 -3.03 -11.17 11.57
CA LYS A 63 -4.33 -11.58 12.11
C LYS A 63 -5.35 -11.95 11.02
N PHE A 64 -5.37 -11.20 9.92
CA PHE A 64 -6.39 -11.33 8.88
C PHE A 64 -5.89 -11.98 7.58
N GLY A 65 -4.59 -12.25 7.48
CA GLY A 65 -3.92 -12.96 6.39
C GLY A 65 -3.63 -12.12 5.14
N SER A 66 -4.52 -11.20 4.76
CA SER A 66 -4.36 -10.35 3.57
C SER A 66 -5.32 -9.16 3.61
N PHE A 67 -5.17 -8.18 2.70
CA PHE A 67 -6.16 -7.12 2.50
C PHE A 67 -7.55 -7.66 2.20
N LYS A 68 -7.65 -8.72 1.38
CA LYS A 68 -8.93 -9.40 1.12
C LYS A 68 -9.51 -9.98 2.41
N GLY A 69 -8.67 -10.58 3.25
CA GLY A 69 -9.07 -11.11 4.55
C GLY A 69 -9.59 -10.02 5.47
N MET A 70 -8.96 -8.85 5.48
CA MET A 70 -9.39 -7.68 6.25
C MET A 70 -10.71 -7.09 5.75
N ALA A 71 -10.87 -6.89 4.43
CA ALA A 71 -12.04 -6.26 3.83
C ALA A 71 -13.36 -7.02 4.08
N ASN A 72 -13.28 -8.30 4.44
CA ASN A 72 -14.44 -9.16 4.74
C ASN A 72 -14.74 -9.27 6.25
N GLN A 73 -14.14 -8.42 7.10
CA GLN A 73 -14.35 -8.48 8.55
C GLN A 73 -15.19 -7.32 9.08
N PRO A 74 -16.04 -7.56 10.09
CA PRO A 74 -16.72 -6.49 10.82
C PRO A 74 -15.70 -5.59 11.56
N LEU A 75 -15.98 -4.28 11.62
CA LEU A 75 -15.05 -3.27 12.13
C LEU A 75 -14.67 -3.51 13.61
N GLU A 76 -15.56 -4.12 14.38
CA GLU A 76 -15.37 -4.46 15.78
C GLU A 76 -14.18 -5.42 15.98
N LYS A 77 -13.85 -6.24 14.99
CA LYS A 77 -12.68 -7.14 15.07
C LYS A 77 -11.34 -6.39 15.00
N PHE A 78 -11.34 -5.17 14.48
CA PHE A 78 -10.16 -4.31 14.43
C PHE A 78 -9.90 -3.63 15.78
N LEU A 79 -10.95 -3.34 16.56
CA LEU A 79 -10.83 -2.77 17.92
C LEU A 79 -10.05 -3.67 18.88
N ALA A 80 -10.00 -4.98 18.60
CA ALA A 80 -9.20 -5.92 19.38
C ALA A 80 -7.68 -5.75 19.20
N ILE A 81 -7.22 -4.93 18.25
CA ILE A 81 -5.79 -4.64 18.07
C ILE A 81 -5.44 -3.34 18.80
N LYS A 82 -4.51 -3.45 19.76
CA LYS A 82 -4.01 -2.31 20.52
C LYS A 82 -3.40 -1.26 19.58
N GLY A 83 -3.97 -0.06 19.61
CA GLY A 83 -3.51 1.08 18.81
C GLY A 83 -4.35 1.38 17.56
N LEU A 84 -5.42 0.62 17.34
CA LEU A 84 -6.49 0.92 16.37
C LEU A 84 -7.74 1.41 17.11
N ALA A 85 -7.94 2.72 17.07
CA ALA A 85 -9.16 3.37 17.50
C ALA A 85 -9.98 3.85 16.28
N ASP A 86 -11.16 4.41 16.54
CA ASP A 86 -12.17 4.77 15.54
C ASP A 86 -11.62 5.53 14.34
N VAL A 87 -10.74 6.50 14.54
CA VAL A 87 -10.14 7.29 13.45
C VAL A 87 -9.32 6.41 12.50
N LYS A 88 -8.49 5.51 13.03
CA LYS A 88 -7.61 4.65 12.22
C LYS A 88 -8.42 3.55 11.52
N ILE A 89 -9.40 2.99 12.23
CA ILE A 89 -10.32 1.97 11.67
C ILE A 89 -11.14 2.58 10.54
N THR A 90 -11.72 3.76 10.75
CA THR A 90 -12.51 4.47 9.73
C THR A 90 -11.69 4.77 8.48
N ARG A 91 -10.41 5.16 8.61
CA ARG A 91 -9.52 5.37 7.46
C ARG A 91 -9.29 4.10 6.64
N ILE A 92 -9.05 2.99 7.31
CA ILE A 92 -8.87 1.68 6.64
C ILE A 92 -10.17 1.25 5.95
N ALA A 93 -11.31 1.36 6.66
CA ALA A 93 -12.63 1.01 6.13
C ALA A 93 -12.99 1.86 4.90
N ALA A 94 -12.74 3.17 4.95
CA ALA A 94 -12.96 4.07 3.83
C ALA A 94 -12.10 3.70 2.62
N ALA A 95 -10.82 3.36 2.83
CA ALA A 95 -9.94 2.93 1.74
C ALA A 95 -10.44 1.66 1.05
N PHE A 96 -10.91 0.66 1.81
CA PHE A 96 -11.50 -0.56 1.24
C PHE A 96 -12.82 -0.31 0.51
N GLU A 97 -13.69 0.53 1.05
CA GLU A 97 -14.95 0.90 0.39
C GLU A 97 -14.69 1.64 -0.93
N ILE A 98 -13.71 2.56 -0.97
CA ILE A 98 -13.30 3.23 -2.20
C ILE A 98 -12.78 2.22 -3.22
N ALA A 99 -11.87 1.32 -2.81
CA ALA A 99 -11.33 0.30 -3.70
C ALA A 99 -12.43 -0.60 -4.27
N LYS A 100 -13.39 -1.01 -3.44
CA LYS A 100 -14.55 -1.79 -3.86
C LYS A 100 -15.38 -1.05 -4.91
N ARG A 101 -15.71 0.23 -4.68
CA ARG A 101 -16.48 1.04 -5.64
C ARG A 101 -15.77 1.19 -6.98
N CYS A 102 -14.45 1.40 -6.97
CA CYS A 102 -13.67 1.46 -8.20
C CYS A 102 -13.75 0.14 -8.98
N VAL A 103 -13.59 -0.99 -8.30
CA VAL A 103 -13.69 -2.31 -8.92
C VAL A 103 -15.10 -2.57 -9.47
N ASP A 104 -16.15 -2.23 -8.71
CA ASP A 104 -17.53 -2.41 -9.13
C ASP A 104 -17.87 -1.61 -10.40
N LEU A 105 -17.33 -0.39 -10.52
CA LEU A 105 -17.48 0.44 -11.73
C LEU A 105 -16.79 -0.20 -12.95
N VAL A 106 -15.53 -0.62 -12.80
CA VAL A 106 -14.79 -1.29 -13.89
C VAL A 106 -15.50 -2.57 -14.33
N ILE A 107 -16.01 -3.37 -13.39
CA ILE A 107 -16.75 -4.59 -13.71
C ILE A 107 -18.06 -4.27 -14.45
N LYS A 108 -18.74 -3.17 -14.07
CA LYS A 108 -19.97 -2.75 -14.74
C LYS A 108 -19.71 -2.35 -16.20
N GLU A 109 -18.70 -1.53 -16.44
CA GLU A 109 -18.29 -1.11 -17.80
C GLU A 109 -17.96 -2.33 -18.68
N LEU A 110 -17.18 -3.28 -18.15
CA LEU A 110 -16.82 -4.50 -18.89
C LEU A 110 -18.03 -5.38 -19.23
N LYS A 111 -19.06 -5.41 -18.37
CA LYS A 111 -20.30 -6.14 -18.63
C LYS A 111 -21.11 -5.46 -19.73
N GLU A 112 -21.24 -4.13 -19.64
CA GLU A 112 -21.96 -3.33 -20.64
C GLU A 112 -21.32 -3.48 -22.03
N ASP A 113 -19.99 -3.39 -22.12
CA ASP A 113 -19.23 -3.61 -23.36
C ASP A 113 -19.44 -5.02 -23.93
N ARG A 114 -19.50 -6.04 -23.05
CA ARG A 114 -19.71 -7.43 -23.46
C ARG A 114 -21.13 -7.65 -24.00
N GLU A 115 -22.14 -7.11 -23.34
CA GLU A 115 -23.53 -7.23 -23.82
C GLU A 115 -23.72 -6.48 -25.13
N LEU A 116 -23.12 -5.29 -25.29
CA LEU A 116 -23.13 -4.55 -26.56
C LEU A 116 -22.47 -5.37 -27.68
N ARG A 117 -21.33 -6.03 -27.42
CA ARG A 117 -20.68 -6.90 -28.42
C ARG A 117 -21.57 -8.07 -28.84
N LYS A 118 -22.27 -8.71 -27.90
CA LYS A 118 -23.22 -9.78 -28.23
C LYS A 118 -24.36 -9.26 -29.09
N GLU A 119 -24.89 -8.07 -28.78
CA GLU A 119 -25.97 -7.45 -29.54
C GLU A 119 -25.55 -7.08 -30.98
N VAL A 120 -24.34 -6.51 -31.14
CA VAL A 120 -23.85 -6.04 -32.44
C VAL A 120 -23.32 -7.19 -33.32
N PHE A 121 -22.62 -8.18 -32.74
CA PHE A 121 -21.90 -9.20 -33.49
C PHE A 121 -22.52 -10.61 -33.41
N GLY A 122 -23.48 -10.85 -32.51
CA GLY A 122 -24.26 -12.09 -32.45
C GLY A 122 -23.50 -13.35 -32.01
N GLU A 123 -22.36 -13.21 -31.31
CA GLU A 123 -21.59 -14.34 -30.73
C GLU A 123 -22.10 -14.80 -29.36
#